data_AF-A0A2E4H146-F1
#
_entry.id   AF-A0A2E4H146-F1
#
_cell.length_a   1.000
_cell.length_b   1.000
_cell.length_c   1.000
_cell.angle_alpha   90.00
_cell.angle_beta   90.00
_cell.angle_gamma   90.00
#
_symmetry.space_group_name_H-M   'P 1'
#
loop_
_entity.id
_entity.type
_entity.pdbx_description
1 polymer ?
#
loop_
_entity_poly.entity_id
_entity_poly.type
_entity_poly.pdbx_seq_one_letter_code
_entity_poly.pdbx_strand_id
1 'polypeptide(L)'
;MFSNPKKQNADHTNRVKALVRDIWGIDEGVVIMVSELKCYEDGCPELETVVVLMDEGAQPKTIKINKCLSEIDVKTISSHCPA
;
A
#
# COMPACT_ATOMS: atom_id res chain seq x y z
N MET A 1 19.27 21.30 4.94
CA MET A 1 19.14 19.83 4.97
C MET A 1 18.01 19.49 4.02
N PHE A 2 18.30 19.13 2.77
CA PHE A 2 17.25 18.84 1.77
C PHE A 2 17.02 17.34 1.77
N SER A 3 16.00 16.89 2.50
CA SER A 3 15.53 15.51 2.42
C SER A 3 15.08 15.25 0.99
N ASN A 4 15.74 14.29 0.34
CA ASN A 4 15.47 13.93 -1.05
C ASN A 4 14.10 13.22 -1.12
N PRO A 5 13.07 13.81 -1.76
CA PRO A 5 11.71 13.29 -1.74
C PRO A 5 11.61 11.86 -2.29
N LYS A 6 12.49 11.50 -3.23
CA LYS A 6 12.57 10.14 -3.80
C LYS A 6 12.89 9.06 -2.76
N LYS A 7 13.60 9.40 -1.67
CA LYS A 7 13.95 8.45 -0.61
C LYS A 7 12.79 8.24 0.37
N GLN A 8 11.99 9.28 0.61
CA GLN A 8 10.83 9.21 1.51
C GLN A 8 9.71 8.33 0.93
N ASN A 9 9.45 8.41 -0.39
CA ASN A 9 8.47 7.51 -1.01
C ASN A 9 8.87 6.03 -0.93
N ALA A 10 10.16 5.72 -1.09
CA ALA A 10 10.64 4.35 -0.95
C ALA A 10 10.50 3.82 0.48
N ASP A 11 10.77 4.68 1.48
CA ASP A 11 10.60 4.35 2.90
C ASP A 11 9.14 4.04 3.24
N HIS A 12 8.21 4.90 2.85
CA HIS A 12 6.78 4.67 3.09
C HIS A 12 6.28 3.42 2.36
N THR A 13 6.70 3.20 1.11
CA THR A 13 6.32 2.01 0.34
C THR A 13 6.79 0.73 1.05
N ASN A 14 8.05 0.69 1.51
CA ASN A 14 8.59 -0.47 2.22
C ASN A 14 7.88 -0.71 3.56
N ARG A 15 7.58 0.37 4.30
CA ARG A 15 6.78 0.29 5.54
C ARG A 15 5.41 -0.32 5.26
N VAL A 16 4.69 0.16 4.26
CA VAL A 16 3.36 -0.37 3.90
C VAL A 16 3.44 -1.83 3.48
N LYS A 17 4.42 -2.22 2.66
CA LYS A 17 4.64 -3.63 2.28
C LYS A 17 4.88 -4.53 3.49
N ALA A 18 5.70 -4.08 4.44
CA ALA A 18 5.95 -4.82 5.67
C ALA A 18 4.69 -4.97 6.53
N LEU A 19 3.91 -3.89 6.69
CA LEU A 19 2.64 -3.93 7.42
C LEU A 19 1.62 -4.87 6.76
N VAL A 20 1.50 -4.79 5.44
CA VAL A 20 0.62 -5.69 4.67
C VAL A 20 1.02 -7.14 4.88
N ARG A 21 2.31 -7.45 4.79
CA ARG A 21 2.82 -8.81 4.99
C ARG A 21 2.57 -9.31 6.41
N ASP A 22 2.86 -8.50 7.42
CA ASP A 22 2.73 -8.84 8.84
C ASP A 22 1.27 -8.99 9.26
N ILE A 23 0.40 -8.04 8.89
CA ILE A 23 -1.00 -7.99 9.34
C ILE A 23 -1.88 -8.96 8.55
N TRP A 24 -1.69 -9.07 7.24
CA TRP A 24 -2.50 -9.96 6.40
C TRP A 24 -1.92 -11.38 6.32
N GLY A 25 -0.75 -11.63 6.93
CA GLY A 25 -0.11 -12.94 6.92
C GLY A 25 0.25 -13.42 5.51
N ILE A 26 0.71 -12.51 4.66
CA ILE A 26 1.02 -12.80 3.26
C ILE A 26 2.31 -13.61 3.17
N ASP A 27 2.25 -14.76 2.50
CA ASP A 27 3.40 -15.63 2.31
C ASP A 27 4.57 -14.92 1.57
N GLU A 28 5.78 -15.43 1.73
CA GLU A 28 6.96 -14.91 1.02
C GLU A 28 6.88 -15.15 -0.48
N GLY A 29 6.15 -16.19 -0.93
CA GLY A 29 5.88 -16.46 -2.34
C GLY A 29 4.95 -15.44 -3.02
N VAL A 30 4.19 -14.67 -2.24
CA VAL A 30 3.25 -13.68 -2.78
C VAL A 30 3.97 -12.36 -3.06
N VAL A 31 3.83 -11.87 -4.28
CA VAL A 31 4.38 -10.58 -4.69
C VAL A 31 3.43 -9.47 -4.24
N ILE A 32 3.93 -8.60 -3.35
CA ILE A 32 3.22 -7.42 -2.85
C ILE A 32 3.70 -6.18 -3.62
N MET A 33 2.85 -5.69 -4.53
CA MET A 33 3.06 -4.41 -5.21
C MET A 33 2.30 -3.33 -4.47
N VAL A 34 2.96 -2.20 -4.21
CA VAL A 34 2.36 -1.04 -3.57
C VAL A 34 2.73 0.17 -4.42
N SER A 35 1.70 0.89 -4.88
CA SER A 35 1.84 2.06 -5.74
C SER A 35 0.92 3.17 -5.24
N GLU A 36 1.41 4.40 -5.29
CA GLU A 36 0.62 5.59 -4.99
C GLU A 36 0.16 6.22 -6.31
N LEU A 37 -1.14 6.46 -6.45
CA LEU A 37 -1.75 7.07 -7.63
C LEU A 37 -2.44 8.37 -7.25
N LYS A 38 -2.62 9.28 -8.20
CA LYS A 38 -3.35 10.52 -7.93
C LYS A 38 -4.86 10.32 -8.01
N CYS A 39 -5.57 10.70 -6.95
CA CYS A 39 -7.02 10.75 -6.94
C CYS A 39 -7.46 12.14 -7.42
N TYR A 40 -8.29 12.19 -8.47
CA TYR A 40 -8.79 13.44 -9.06
C TYR A 40 -10.22 13.78 -8.60
N GLU A 41 -10.66 13.26 -7.45
CA GLU A 41 -11.99 13.53 -6.90
C GLU A 41 -12.01 14.76 -5.98
N ASP A 42 -13.09 15.52 -6.06
CA ASP A 42 -13.32 16.72 -5.26
C ASP A 42 -13.55 16.33 -3.79
N GLY A 43 -12.60 16.68 -2.91
CA GLY A 43 -12.64 16.35 -1.48
C GLY A 43 -11.83 15.12 -1.05
N CYS A 44 -11.13 14.44 -1.96
CA CYS A 44 -10.17 13.38 -1.61
C CYS A 44 -8.74 13.95 -1.47
N PRO A 45 -7.87 13.29 -0.67
CA PRO A 45 -6.44 13.56 -0.75
C PRO A 45 -5.97 13.32 -2.19
N GLU A 46 -5.05 14.15 -2.68
CA GLU A 46 -4.55 14.07 -4.05
C GLU A 46 -3.97 12.70 -4.42
N LEU A 47 -3.74 11.80 -3.44
CA LEU A 47 -3.11 10.50 -3.62
C LEU A 47 -3.91 9.36 -2.96
N GLU A 48 -4.01 8.23 -3.65
CA GLU A 48 -4.52 6.94 -3.19
C GLU A 48 -3.43 5.87 -3.23
N THR A 49 -3.47 4.92 -2.31
CA THR A 49 -2.55 3.79 -2.25
C THR A 49 -3.23 2.56 -2.82
N VAL A 50 -2.62 1.95 -3.83
CA VAL A 50 -3.07 0.69 -4.43
C VAL A 50 -2.08 -0.40 -4.10
N VAL A 51 -2.59 -1.46 -3.47
CA VAL A 51 -1.85 -2.66 -3.12
C VAL A 51 -2.34 -3.81 -3.99
N VAL A 52 -1.44 -4.46 -4.71
CA VAL A 52 -1.73 -5.65 -5.51
C VAL A 52 -0.96 -6.82 -4.94
N LEU A 53 -1.67 -7.89 -4.61
CA LEU A 53 -1.11 -9.17 -4.19
C LEU A 53 -1.19 -10.13 -5.37
N MET A 54 -0.05 -10.62 -5.82
CA MET A 54 0.02 -11.67 -6.82
C MET A 54 0.53 -12.94 -6.15
N ASP A 55 -0.37 -13.90 -6.01
CA ASP A 55 -0.10 -15.22 -5.46
C ASP A 55 0.04 -16.24 -6.59
N GLU A 56 0.98 -17.16 -6.46
CA GLU A 56 1.26 -18.15 -7.51
C GLU A 56 0.13 -19.19 -7.59
N GLY A 57 -0.78 -18.99 -8.53
CA GLY A 57 -1.91 -19.89 -8.80
C GLY A 57 -3.28 -19.36 -8.35
N ALA A 58 -3.33 -18.20 -7.69
CA ALA A 58 -4.57 -17.51 -7.38
C ALA A 58 -4.79 -16.24 -8.23
N GLN A 59 -6.02 -15.71 -8.19
CA GLN A 59 -6.33 -14.45 -8.84
C GLN A 59 -5.68 -13.28 -8.08
N PRO A 60 -5.07 -12.32 -8.78
CA PRO A 60 -4.43 -11.18 -8.14
C PRO A 60 -5.44 -10.36 -7.36
N LYS A 61 -5.20 -10.15 -6.06
CA LYS A 61 -6.07 -9.32 -5.22
C LYS A 61 -5.59 -7.87 -5.29
N THR A 62 -6.45 -6.97 -5.76
CA THR A 62 -6.17 -5.53 -5.78
C THR A 62 -6.97 -4.82 -4.71
N ILE A 63 -6.28 -4.11 -3.82
CA ILE A 63 -6.84 -3.35 -2.71
C ILE A 63 -6.52 -1.89 -2.97
N LYS A 64 -7.57 -1.06 -3.07
CA LYS A 64 -7.43 0.38 -3.22
C LYS A 64 -7.79 1.06 -1.91
N ILE A 65 -6.92 1.96 -1.45
CA ILE A 65 -7.08 2.71 -0.22
C ILE A 65 -7.00 4.19 -0.60
N ASN A 66 -8.07 4.95 -0.38
CA ASN A 66 -8.11 6.39 -0.69
C ASN A 66 -7.33 7.23 0.35
N LYS A 67 -6.06 6.88 0.55
CA LYS A 67 -5.10 7.57 1.41
C LYS A 67 -3.72 7.53 0.79
N CYS A 68 -2.93 8.57 1.01
CA CYS A 68 -1.53 8.64 0.64
C CYS A 68 -0.70 7.62 1.43
N LEU A 69 0.45 7.17 0.91
CA LEU A 69 1.33 6.21 1.59
C LEU A 69 1.76 6.69 2.99
N SER A 70 1.93 8.00 3.15
CA SER A 70 2.30 8.63 4.42
C SER A 70 1.21 8.51 5.50
N GLU A 71 -0.06 8.37 5.11
CA GLU A 71 -1.21 8.24 6.00
C GLU A 71 -1.63 6.79 6.24
N ILE A 72 -0.97 5.84 5.57
CA ILE A 72 -1.19 4.42 5.81
C ILE A 72 -0.59 4.04 7.16
N ASP A 73 -1.45 3.48 8.00
CA ASP A 73 -1.12 2.95 9.31
C ASP A 73 -1.64 1.51 9.45
N VAL A 74 -1.12 0.79 10.44
CA VAL A 74 -1.54 -0.56 10.87
C VAL A 74 -3.06 -0.69 10.88
N LYS A 75 -3.78 0.28 11.46
CA LYS A 75 -5.25 0.23 11.55
C LYS A 75 -5.91 0.29 10.17
N THR A 76 -5.36 1.07 9.25
CA THR A 76 -5.87 1.17 7.88
C THR A 76 -5.66 -0.15 7.15
N ILE A 77 -4.47 -0.74 7.24
CA ILE A 77 -4.16 -2.04 6.65
C ILE A 77 -5.06 -3.14 7.24
N SER A 78 -5.19 -3.20 8.56
CA SER A 78 -6.06 -4.15 9.24
C SER A 78 -7.52 -4.04 8.79
N SER A 79 -8.01 -2.82 8.53
CA SER A 79 -9.38 -2.58 8.07
C SER A 79 -9.62 -2.94 6.61
N HIS A 80 -8.55 -3.03 5.79
CA HIS A 80 -8.62 -3.37 4.36
C HIS A 80 -8.08 -4.79 4.10
N CYS A 81 -8.10 -5.65 5.11
CA CYS A 81 -7.62 -7.03 5.00
C CYS A 81 -8.42 -7.79 3.93
N PRO A 82 -7.76 -8.37 2.92
CA PRO A 82 -8.41 -9.20 1.92
C PRO A 82 -8.78 -10.53 2.55
N ALA A 83 -10.02 -10.64 3.03
CA ALA A 83 -10.61 -11.89 3.53
C ALA A 83 -10.48 -13.07 2.54
#